data_AF-S4XCA1-F1
#
_entry.id   AF-S4XCA1-F1
#
_cell.length_a   1.000
_cell.length_b   1.000
_cell.length_c   1.000
_cell.angle_alpha   90.00
_cell.angle_beta   90.00
_cell.angle_gamma   90.00
#
_symmetry.space_group_name_H-M   'P 1'
#
loop_
_entity.id
_entity.type
_entity.pdbx_description
1 polymer ?
#
loop_
_entity_poly.entity_id
_entity_poly.type
_entity_poly.pdbx_seq_one_letter_code
_entity_poly.pdbx_strand_id
1 'polypeptide(L)' 'MTPSTVSVQQAAALLGISKSTCDRWLNHGTFPTPFTKVEKTWIIPIRPIYELLGYPTEKVDEFVHSTSAAA' A
#
# COMPACT_ATOMS: atom_id res chain seq x y z
N MET A 1 -9.43 7.50 13.88
CA MET A 1 -8.98 6.38 13.01
C MET A 1 -7.70 6.84 12.33
N THR A 2 -6.55 6.32 12.76
CA THR A 2 -5.27 6.60 12.10
C THR A 2 -5.29 5.98 10.70
N PRO A 3 -4.88 6.70 9.64
CA PRO A 3 -4.83 6.11 8.32
C PRO A 3 -3.78 5.00 8.29
N SER A 4 -4.23 3.76 8.05
CA SER A 4 -3.34 2.62 7.86
C SER A 4 -2.58 2.78 6.53
N THR A 5 -1.28 2.99 6.61
CA THR A 5 -0.39 3.12 5.44
C THR A 5 0.43 1.84 5.27
N VAL A 6 0.71 1.48 4.03
CA VAL A 6 1.50 0.29 3.69
C VAL A 6 2.80 0.66 2.98
N SER A 7 3.79 -0.19 3.12
CA SER A 7 5.05 -0.12 2.36
C SER A 7 4.83 -0.47 0.88
N VAL A 8 5.78 -0.09 0.03
CA VAL A 8 5.79 -0.44 -1.41
C VAL A 8 5.67 -1.95 -1.63
N GLN A 9 6.32 -2.76 -0.78
CA GLN A 9 6.29 -4.21 -0.87
C GLN A 9 4.90 -4.77 -0.57
N GLN A 10 4.25 -4.28 0.48
CA GLN A 10 2.87 -4.67 0.83
C GLN A 10 1.89 -4.21 -0.24
N ALA A 11 2.01 -2.97 -0.74
CA ALA A 11 1.18 -2.48 -1.82
C ALA A 11 1.33 -3.33 -3.10
N ALA A 12 2.56 -3.73 -3.44
CA ALA A 12 2.82 -4.62 -4.57
C ALA A 12 2.16 -6.00 -4.39
N ALA A 13 2.25 -6.56 -3.18
CA ALA A 13 1.61 -7.84 -2.85
C ALA A 13 0.08 -7.75 -2.95
N LEU A 14 -0.52 -6.67 -2.48
CA LEU A 14 -1.98 -6.44 -2.57
C LEU A 14 -2.45 -6.30 -4.03
N LEU A 15 -1.65 -5.65 -4.88
CA LEU A 15 -1.95 -5.48 -6.30
C LEU A 15 -1.57 -6.70 -7.16
N GLY A 16 -0.93 -7.73 -6.58
CA GLY A 16 -0.47 -8.91 -7.32
C GLY A 16 0.65 -8.63 -8.31
N ILE A 17 1.47 -7.60 -8.08
CA ILE A 17 2.59 -7.19 -8.96
C ILE A 17 3.94 -7.33 -8.25
N SER A 18 5.02 -7.32 -9.02
CA SER A 18 6.37 -7.30 -8.45
C SER A 18 6.66 -5.97 -7.73
N LYS A 19 7.48 -6.01 -6.67
CA LYS A 19 7.95 -4.80 -5.97
C LYS A 19 8.60 -3.81 -6.95
N SER A 20 9.40 -4.29 -7.89
CA SER A 20 10.08 -3.46 -8.89
C SER A 20 9.10 -2.75 -9.82
N THR A 21 8.01 -3.42 -10.21
CA THR A 21 6.94 -2.81 -11.01
C THR A 21 6.23 -1.72 -10.21
N CYS A 22 5.91 -1.99 -8.95
CA CYS A 22 5.28 -1.04 -8.03
C CYS A 22 6.16 0.21 -7.84
N ASP A 23 7.45 0.02 -7.57
CA ASP A 23 8.43 1.10 -7.42
C ASP A 23 8.51 1.94 -8.70
N ARG A 24 8.53 1.30 -9.88
CA ARG A 24 8.50 2.01 -11.17
C ARG A 24 7.23 2.86 -11.31
N TRP A 25 6.06 2.34 -10.99
CA TRP A 25 4.81 3.10 -11.08
C TRP A 25 4.77 4.29 -10.14
N LEU A 26 5.27 4.15 -8.92
CA LEU A 26 5.37 5.25 -7.95
C LEU A 26 6.33 6.34 -8.44
N ASN A 27 7.50 5.97 -8.96
CA ASN A 27 8.45 6.94 -9.51
C ASN A 27 7.94 7.64 -10.77
N HIS A 28 7.16 6.95 -11.61
CA HIS A 28 6.58 7.52 -12.83
C HIS A 28 5.25 8.25 -12.60
N GLY A 29 4.69 8.20 -11.38
CA GLY A 29 3.39 8.80 -11.07
C GLY A 29 2.19 8.09 -11.71
N THR A 30 2.35 6.85 -12.14
CA THR A 30 1.29 6.04 -12.77
C THR A 30 0.65 5.04 -11.80
N PHE A 31 0.87 5.21 -10.50
CA PHE A 31 0.26 4.35 -9.49
C PHE A 31 -1.26 4.58 -9.44
N PRO A 32 -2.09 3.52 -9.36
CA PRO A 32 -3.53 3.64 -9.55
C PRO A 32 -4.29 4.26 -8.35
N THR A 33 -3.61 4.47 -7.23
CA THR A 33 -4.19 5.07 -6.02
C THR A 33 -3.37 6.30 -5.60
N PRO A 34 -3.93 7.23 -4.79
CA PRO A 34 -3.13 8.30 -4.23
C PRO A 34 -1.96 7.74 -3.41
N PHE A 35 -0.81 8.39 -3.53
CA PHE A 35 0.41 8.11 -2.77
C PHE A 35 1.12 9.42 -2.47
N THR A 36 1.97 9.43 -1.44
CA THR A 36 2.85 10.57 -1.18
C THR A 36 4.26 10.06 -0.87
N LYS A 37 5.26 10.89 -1.16
CA LYS A 37 6.64 10.62 -0.78
C LYS A 37 7.03 11.58 0.32
N VAL A 38 7.35 11.03 1.49
CA VAL A 38 7.89 11.81 2.60
C VAL A 38 9.37 11.45 2.71
N GLU A 39 10.22 12.42 2.39
CA GLU A 39 11.68 12.27 2.29
C GLU A 39 12.09 11.15 1.31
N LYS A 40 12.40 9.96 1.84
CA LYS A 40 12.82 8.77 1.07
C LYS A 40 11.82 7.62 1.14
N THR A 41 10.70 7.82 1.84
CA THR A 41 9.72 6.76 2.09
C THR A 41 8.43 7.05 1.32
N TRP A 42 7.96 6.05 0.58
CA TRP A 42 6.66 6.08 -0.04
C TRP A 42 5.59 5.74 0.99
N ILE A 43 4.62 6.64 1.15
CA ILE A 43 3.45 6.46 1.99
C ILE A 43 2.27 6.17 1.05
N ILE A 44 1.75 4.96 1.16
CA ILE A 44 0.64 4.48 0.33
C ILE A 44 -0.52 4.15 1.27
N PRO A 45 -1.64 4.90 1.22
CA PRO A 45 -2.82 4.57 2.00
C PRO A 45 -3.41 3.24 1.53
N ILE A 46 -3.74 2.35 2.47
CA ILE A 46 -4.26 1.03 2.14
C ILE A 46 -5.70 1.07 1.63
N ARG A 47 -6.53 1.98 2.17
CA ARG A 47 -7.96 2.06 1.87
C ARG A 47 -8.24 2.24 0.36
N PRO A 48 -7.60 3.19 -0.34
CA PRO A 48 -7.76 3.34 -1.79
C PRO A 48 -7.39 2.10 -2.60
N ILE A 49 -6.43 1.29 -2.14
CA ILE A 49 -6.07 0.02 -2.81
C ILE A 49 -7.23 -0.97 -2.69
N TYR A 50 -7.80 -1.10 -1.50
CA TYR A 50 -8.95 -1.99 -1.27
C TYR A 50 -10.20 -1.51 -2.02
N GLU A 51 -10.47 -0.21 -2.03
CA GLU A 51 -11.57 0.39 -2.81
C GLU A 51 -11.41 0.11 -4.31
N LEU A 52 -10.20 0.26 -4.85
CA LEU A 52 -9.89 -0.06 -6.25
C LEU A 52 -10.12 -1.55 -6.57
N LEU A 53 -9.80 -2.44 -5.63
CA LEU A 53 -9.97 -3.89 -5.77
C LEU A 53 -11.39 -4.36 -5.45
N GLY A 54 -12.29 -3.46 -5.00
CA GLY A 54 -13.66 -3.80 -4.60
C GLY A 54 -13.78 -4.56 -3.28
N TYR A 55 -12.74 -4.54 -2.44
CA TYR A 55 -12.76 -5.20 -1.14
C TYR A 55 -13.42 -4.33 -0.05
N PRO A 56 -14.16 -4.93 0.90
CA PRO A 56 -14.75 -4.19 2.01
C PRO A 56 -13.63 -3.65 2.92
N THR A 57 -13.62 -2.33 3.11
CA THR A 57 -12.59 -1.61 3.86
C THR A 57 -12.64 -1.86 5.39
N GLU A 58 -13.61 -2.65 5.85
CA GLU A 58 -13.80 -3.01 7.26
C GLU A 58 -12.71 -3.95 7.79
N LYS A 59 -12.03 -4.70 6.90
CA LYS A 59 -10.95 -5.62 7.26
C LYS A 59 -9.54 -5.00 7.21
N VAL A 60 -9.45 -3.69 6.99
CA VAL A 60 -8.17 -2.99 6.85
C VAL A 60 -7.29 -3.10 8.11
N ASP A 61 -7.90 -3.14 9.31
CA ASP A 61 -7.18 -3.26 10.58
C ASP A 61 -6.53 -4.65 10.80
N GLU A 62 -7.04 -5.71 10.19
CA GLU A 62 -6.55 -7.09 10.43
C GLU A 62 -5.19 -7.34 9.74
N PHE A 63 -4.96 -6.74 8.57
CA PHE A 63 -3.73 -6.93 7.79
C PHE A 63 -2.53 -6.16 8.38
N VAL A 64 -2.78 -5.04 9.07
CA VAL A 64 -1.73 -4.19 9.67
C VAL A 64 -1.08 -4.87 10.88
N HIS A 65 -1.81 -5.74 11.59
CA HIS A 65 -1.32 -6.42 12.79
C HIS A 65 -0.62 -7.77 12.51
N SER A 66 -0.78 -8.34 11.31
CA SER A 66 -0.26 -9.69 11.02
C SER A 66 1.23 -9.74 10.63
N THR A 67 1.86 -8.61 10.29
CA THR A 67 3.26 -8.60 9.79
C THR A 67 4.25 -7.82 10.65
N SER A 68 3.90 -7.42 11.88
CA SER A 68 4.85 -6.87 12.86
C SER A 68 5.47 -7.98 13.71
N ALA A 69 6.20 -8.90 13.07
CA ALA A 69 7.00 -9.91 13.74
C ALA A 69 8.24 -10.25 12.90
N ALA A 70 9.20 -9.32 12.85
CA ALA A 70 10.57 -9.61 12.47
C ALA A 70 11.45 -8.47 13.01
N ALA A 71 11.80 -8.56 14.30
CA ALA A 71 12.92 -7.86 14.92
C ALA A 71 13.76 -8.91 15.64
#